data_AF-A0A8T0UY24-F1
#
_entry.id   AF-A0A8T0UY24-F1
#
_cell.length_a   1.000
_cell.length_b   1.000
_cell.length_c   1.000
_cell.angle_alpha   90.00
_cell.angle_beta   90.00
_cell.angle_gamma   90.00
#
_symmetry.space_group_name_H-M   'P 1'
#
loop_
_entity.id
_entity.type
_entity.pdbx_description
1 polymer ?
#
loop_
_entity_poly.entity_id
_entity_poly.type
_entity_poly.pdbx_seq_one_letter_code
_entity_poly.pdbx_strand_id
1 'polypeptide(L)'
;MVAVLERRPVVLVQSRCALQCGSDPSTSASQINPAQNQKNITSASGRRPRDAKPLAFSLSHRRHHQLPFRSHPPFGPFHLTRPSTTTTRRRRPPDRLRSPHQSTARRAPGRAQLRRAAMRSSLLKSTSELLRRSRGYSSSANPERKVAILGAAGGIGQPLALLMKLNPLVSSLSLYDIAGTVGVAADVSHINSPALVKGFMGDDQLGEALEGSDVVIIPAGVPRKPGMTRDDLFNINAGIVKALSTAIAKHCPNALVNMISNPVNSTVPIAAEVFKKAGTYDEKKLFGVTTLDVVRAKTFYAGKAGVPVTDVNVPVVGGHAGITILPLFSQATPASNSLAQEDIVALTKRTQDGGTEVVEAKAGKGSATLSMAYAGAVFADACLKGLNGVPDIIECSYVQSTVTELPFFSTKVCLGKNGVEEVLGLGELSDFEKQGLENLKGELKASIEKGIKFAHGN
;
A
#
# COMPACT_ATOMS: atom_id res chain seq x y z
N MET A 1 40.53 -6.51 -30.31
CA MET A 1 41.15 -5.63 -29.29
C MET A 1 40.31 -5.71 -28.04
N VAL A 2 40.76 -6.52 -27.08
CA VAL A 2 40.11 -6.79 -25.80
C VAL A 2 40.68 -5.81 -24.79
N ALA A 3 39.84 -5.09 -24.04
CA ALA A 3 40.26 -4.26 -22.92
C ALA A 3 39.67 -4.82 -21.63
N VAL A 4 40.57 -5.37 -20.81
CA VAL A 4 40.36 -5.87 -19.45
C VAL A 4 40.28 -4.67 -18.51
N LEU A 5 39.31 -4.64 -17.60
CA LEU A 5 39.27 -3.69 -16.48
C LEU A 5 39.29 -4.49 -15.16
N GLU A 6 40.41 -4.39 -14.47
CA GLU A 6 40.73 -5.02 -13.19
C GLU A 6 39.93 -4.42 -12.02
N ARG A 7 39.63 -5.29 -11.05
CA ARG A 7 39.00 -4.98 -9.77
C ARG A 7 40.03 -4.41 -8.79
N ARG A 8 39.68 -3.34 -8.07
CA ARG A 8 40.43 -2.85 -6.89
C ARG A 8 39.82 -3.38 -5.58
N PRO A 9 40.62 -3.73 -4.56
CA PRO A 9 40.12 -4.18 -3.26
C PRO A 9 39.82 -3.01 -2.29
N VAL A 10 38.83 -3.21 -1.43
CA VAL A 10 38.45 -2.30 -0.34
C VAL A 10 39.29 -2.63 0.90
N VAL A 11 39.89 -1.58 1.48
CA VAL A 11 40.74 -1.63 2.68
C VAL A 11 39.88 -1.69 3.95
N LEU A 12 40.19 -2.66 4.80
CA LEU A 12 39.62 -2.89 6.13
C LEU A 12 40.31 -1.97 7.15
N VAL A 13 39.57 -1.11 7.85
CA VAL A 13 40.11 -0.32 8.96
C VAL A 13 39.94 -1.11 10.26
N GLN A 14 41.05 -1.63 10.79
CA GLN A 14 41.16 -2.16 12.14
C GLN A 14 41.44 -1.01 13.12
N SER A 15 40.64 -0.90 14.18
CA SER A 15 41.03 -0.18 15.40
C SER A 15 41.35 -1.21 16.49
N ARG A 16 42.64 -1.31 16.82
CA ARG A 16 43.12 -2.00 18.02
C ARG A 16 43.01 -1.04 19.20
N CYS A 17 42.46 -1.52 20.31
CA CYS A 17 42.92 -1.13 21.63
C CYS A 17 43.02 -2.40 22.46
N ALA A 18 44.25 -2.76 22.83
CA ALA A 18 44.59 -3.88 23.68
C ALA A 18 44.90 -3.34 25.08
N LEU A 19 44.45 -4.04 26.11
CA LEU A 19 45.23 -4.29 27.32
C LEU A 19 44.63 -5.51 28.07
N GLN A 20 45.42 -6.57 28.04
CA GLN A 20 45.54 -7.75 28.94
C GLN A 20 45.38 -7.39 30.43
N CYS A 21 45.03 -8.26 31.39
CA CYS A 21 45.21 -9.70 31.71
C CYS A 21 43.99 -10.13 32.59
N GLY A 22 43.65 -11.37 32.89
CA GLY A 22 44.23 -12.70 32.72
C GLY A 22 43.47 -13.68 33.64
N SER A 23 43.58 -14.97 33.34
CA SER A 23 43.36 -16.16 34.19
C SER A 23 41.94 -16.49 34.71
N ASP A 24 41.32 -17.46 34.00
CA ASP A 24 40.60 -18.62 34.57
C ASP A 24 41.52 -19.41 35.56
N PRO A 25 41.02 -20.23 36.53
CA PRO A 25 40.08 -21.31 36.23
C PRO A 25 39.11 -21.84 37.33
N SER A 26 38.09 -22.57 36.86
CA SER A 26 37.59 -23.85 37.36
C SER A 26 36.70 -23.98 38.63
N THR A 27 35.65 -24.79 38.41
CA THR A 27 35.04 -25.83 39.28
C THR A 27 33.86 -25.51 40.21
N SER A 28 32.76 -26.20 39.85
CA SER A 28 31.86 -27.03 40.68
C SER A 28 30.86 -26.40 41.64
N ALA A 29 29.61 -26.89 41.47
CA ALA A 29 28.64 -27.27 42.51
C ALA A 29 28.08 -26.12 43.37
N SER A 30 26.82 -26.06 43.80
CA SER A 30 25.65 -26.92 43.73
C SER A 30 24.51 -26.19 44.47
N GLN A 31 23.31 -26.74 44.36
CA GLN A 31 22.19 -26.62 45.31
C GLN A 31 21.27 -25.40 45.29
N ILE A 32 20.06 -25.74 44.84
CA ILE A 32 18.75 -25.16 45.11
C ILE A 32 18.36 -25.47 46.56
N ASN A 33 17.90 -24.47 47.34
CA ASN A 33 16.55 -24.47 47.93
C ASN A 33 16.19 -23.14 48.65
N PRO A 34 14.89 -22.83 48.79
CA PRO A 34 14.35 -21.53 49.20
C PRO A 34 13.87 -21.49 50.66
N ALA A 35 13.71 -20.28 51.22
CA ALA A 35 12.74 -20.05 52.29
C ALA A 35 12.47 -18.55 52.52
N GLN A 36 11.19 -18.20 52.34
CA GLN A 36 10.36 -17.46 53.30
C GLN A 36 10.86 -16.11 53.85
N ASN A 37 10.09 -15.04 53.62
CA ASN A 37 9.36 -14.48 54.77
C ASN A 37 8.07 -13.75 54.39
N GLN A 38 7.16 -13.83 55.34
CA GLN A 38 5.73 -13.56 55.31
C GLN A 38 5.41 -12.18 55.90
N LYS A 39 4.22 -11.66 55.53
CA LYS A 39 3.31 -10.82 56.36
C LYS A 39 3.76 -9.36 56.63
N ASN A 40 2.90 -8.35 56.72
CA ASN A 40 1.45 -8.28 56.87
C ASN A 40 0.93 -6.90 56.45
N ILE A 41 -0.35 -6.88 56.07
CA ILE A 41 -1.22 -5.73 55.83
C ILE A 41 -1.74 -5.19 57.17
N THR A 42 -1.83 -3.87 57.35
CA THR A 42 -2.94 -3.22 58.07
C THR A 42 -3.12 -1.75 57.67
N SER A 43 -4.40 -1.37 57.67
CA SER A 43 -5.06 -0.11 57.35
C SER A 43 -4.75 1.07 58.29
N ALA A 44 -4.86 2.32 57.79
CA ALA A 44 -5.66 3.37 58.43
C ALA A 44 -5.75 4.66 57.59
N SER A 45 -6.94 5.22 57.60
CA SER A 45 -7.39 6.53 57.13
C SER A 45 -6.68 7.73 57.78
N GLY A 46 -6.61 8.87 57.07
CA GLY A 46 -6.71 10.19 57.73
C GLY A 46 -5.91 11.36 57.15
N ARG A 47 -6.67 12.33 56.62
CA ARG A 47 -6.44 13.80 56.61
C ARG A 47 -5.37 14.41 55.68
N ARG A 48 -5.86 15.39 54.90
CA ARG A 48 -5.10 16.46 54.22
C ARG A 48 -4.47 17.42 55.24
N PRO A 49 -3.46 18.17 54.81
CA PRO A 49 -3.59 19.63 54.85
C PRO A 49 -3.29 20.31 53.51
N ARG A 50 -3.81 21.54 53.41
CA ARG A 50 -3.72 22.46 52.27
C ARG A 50 -2.41 23.25 52.27
N ASP A 51 -2.20 23.93 51.14
CA ASP A 51 -1.46 25.17 50.95
C ASP A 51 0.06 25.09 50.69
N ALA A 52 0.42 25.15 49.40
CA ALA A 52 1.62 25.83 48.92
C ALA A 52 1.33 26.53 47.58
N LYS A 53 1.47 27.86 47.57
CA LYS A 53 1.34 28.76 46.42
C LYS A 53 2.48 28.55 45.40
N PRO A 54 2.29 28.95 44.12
CA PRO A 54 3.21 28.63 43.03
C PRO A 54 4.44 29.53 43.00
N LEU A 55 5.61 28.93 42.75
CA LEU A 55 6.84 29.63 42.41
C LEU A 55 6.77 30.12 40.96
N ALA A 56 6.76 31.43 40.81
CA ALA A 56 6.89 32.14 39.55
C ALA A 56 8.29 31.90 38.95
N PHE A 57 8.34 31.33 37.74
CA PHE A 57 9.56 31.31 36.94
C PHE A 57 9.68 32.61 36.13
N SER A 58 10.74 33.35 36.43
CA SER A 58 11.14 34.58 35.77
C SER A 58 11.54 34.33 34.31
N LEU A 59 10.90 35.08 33.40
CA LEU A 59 11.26 35.23 31.99
C LEU A 59 12.55 36.03 31.87
N SER A 60 13.66 35.36 31.54
CA SER A 60 14.87 36.04 31.08
C SER A 60 14.82 36.22 29.56
N HIS A 61 14.70 37.48 29.14
CA HIS A 61 14.85 37.93 27.76
C HIS A 61 16.24 37.56 27.21
N ARG A 62 16.31 36.63 26.25
CA ARG A 62 17.45 36.53 25.34
C ARG A 62 17.19 37.38 24.10
N ARG A 63 18.00 38.42 23.96
CA ARG A 63 18.09 39.27 22.77
C ARG A 63 18.52 38.43 21.57
N HIS A 64 17.69 38.36 20.54
CA HIS A 64 18.10 37.90 19.21
C HIS A 64 18.80 39.07 18.50
N HIS A 65 20.09 38.89 18.22
CA HIS A 65 20.81 39.71 17.25
C HIS A 65 20.24 39.43 15.85
N GLN A 66 19.60 40.44 15.26
CA GLN A 66 19.28 40.49 13.83
C GLN A 66 20.58 40.71 13.04
N LEU A 67 20.86 39.83 12.09
CA LEU A 67 21.81 40.07 11.01
C LEU A 67 21.04 40.57 9.77
N PRO A 68 21.57 41.56 9.03
CA PRO A 68 20.81 42.23 7.97
C PRO A 68 20.76 41.39 6.69
N PHE A 69 19.58 41.44 6.06
CA PHE A 69 19.32 40.99 4.70
C PHE A 69 20.30 41.63 3.70
N ARG A 70 21.03 40.80 2.94
CA ARG A 70 21.67 41.22 1.69
C ARG A 70 20.70 40.97 0.52
N SER A 71 20.36 42.05 -0.15
CA SER A 71 19.65 42.10 -1.42
C SER A 71 20.53 41.59 -2.57
N HIS A 72 19.98 40.71 -3.40
CA HIS A 72 20.53 40.37 -4.71
C HIS A 72 19.96 41.32 -5.78
N PRO A 73 20.75 41.71 -6.81
CA PRO A 73 20.30 42.60 -7.88
C PRO A 73 19.41 41.87 -8.91
N PRO A 74 18.60 42.59 -9.68
CA PRO A 74 17.63 41.99 -10.59
C PRO A 74 18.29 41.47 -11.87
N PHE A 75 17.84 40.28 -12.31
CA PHE A 75 18.15 39.73 -13.62
C PHE A 75 17.46 40.56 -14.72
N GLY A 76 18.24 40.94 -15.74
CA GLY A 76 17.77 41.64 -16.94
C GLY A 76 16.93 40.77 -17.87
N PRO A 77 16.28 41.39 -18.88
CA PRO A 77 15.28 40.74 -19.71
C PRO A 77 15.89 39.78 -20.74
N PHE A 78 15.35 38.56 -20.81
CA PHE A 78 15.64 37.60 -21.86
C PHE A 78 14.95 38.01 -23.16
N HIS A 79 15.74 38.21 -24.22
CA HIS A 79 15.28 38.34 -25.59
C HIS A 79 14.73 36.99 -26.11
N LEU A 80 13.45 36.98 -26.48
CA LEU A 80 12.81 35.92 -27.27
C LEU A 80 13.18 36.09 -28.74
N THR A 81 14.04 35.22 -29.27
CA THR A 81 14.22 35.02 -30.71
C THR A 81 13.35 33.85 -31.19
N ARG A 82 12.34 34.17 -31.99
CA ARG A 82 11.58 33.21 -32.82
C ARG A 82 12.51 32.59 -33.87
N PRO A 83 12.35 31.30 -34.21
CA PRO A 83 12.69 30.82 -35.54
C PRO A 83 11.43 30.69 -36.40
N SER A 84 11.57 31.22 -37.60
CA SER A 84 10.64 31.26 -38.71
C SER A 84 10.35 29.88 -39.30
N THR A 85 9.09 29.73 -39.73
CA THR A 85 8.58 28.68 -40.61
C THR A 85 9.33 28.65 -41.94
N THR A 86 9.89 27.50 -42.32
CA THR A 86 10.29 27.25 -43.71
C THR A 86 9.78 25.89 -44.17
N THR A 87 8.83 25.94 -45.09
CA THR A 87 8.25 24.85 -45.85
C THR A 87 9.30 24.28 -46.82
N THR A 88 9.61 22.99 -46.77
CA THR A 88 10.24 22.30 -47.92
C THR A 88 9.66 20.90 -48.14
N ARG A 89 9.29 20.73 -49.40
CA ARG A 89 8.50 19.67 -50.05
C ARG A 89 9.44 18.54 -50.47
N ARG A 90 9.26 17.31 -49.96
CA ARG A 90 9.98 16.12 -50.45
C ARG A 90 9.28 15.54 -51.69
N ARG A 91 9.98 15.52 -52.83
CA ARG A 91 9.61 14.80 -54.05
C ARG A 91 10.36 13.46 -54.12
N ARG A 92 9.68 12.39 -54.55
CA ARG A 92 10.22 11.06 -54.89
C ARG A 92 10.95 11.09 -56.25
N PRO A 93 11.93 10.19 -56.50
CA PRO A 93 12.56 10.05 -57.81
C PRO A 93 11.79 9.09 -58.74
N PRO A 94 12.03 9.14 -60.07
CA PRO A 94 11.30 8.35 -61.07
C PRO A 94 12.08 7.11 -61.58
N ASP A 95 11.32 6.11 -62.04
CA ASP A 95 11.79 4.94 -62.79
C ASP A 95 12.10 5.25 -64.27
N ARG A 96 13.09 4.55 -64.84
CA ARG A 96 13.20 4.30 -66.29
C ARG A 96 13.70 2.88 -66.61
N LEU A 97 13.09 2.33 -67.66
CA LEU A 97 13.24 1.04 -68.32
C LEU A 97 14.57 0.90 -69.10
N ARG A 98 15.13 -0.32 -69.31
CA ARG A 98 14.87 -1.30 -70.42
C ARG A 98 15.89 -2.48 -70.42
N SER A 99 15.44 -3.57 -71.05
CA SER A 99 15.91 -4.97 -71.28
C SER A 99 17.25 -5.18 -72.07
N PRO A 100 17.66 -6.38 -72.58
CA PRO A 100 17.07 -7.76 -72.56
C PRO A 100 18.05 -8.96 -72.36
N HIS A 101 17.53 -10.18 -72.14
CA HIS A 101 18.04 -11.42 -72.80
C HIS A 101 17.04 -12.59 -72.68
N GLN A 102 17.01 -13.41 -73.73
CA GLN A 102 16.11 -14.52 -74.06
C GLN A 102 16.54 -15.87 -73.45
N SER A 103 15.60 -16.82 -73.24
CA SER A 103 15.65 -18.21 -73.76
C SER A 103 14.57 -19.12 -73.14
N THR A 104 13.72 -19.69 -74.02
CA THR A 104 13.08 -21.05 -74.10
C THR A 104 12.56 -21.77 -72.82
N ALA A 105 11.47 -22.57 -72.76
CA ALA A 105 10.64 -23.28 -73.73
C ALA A 105 9.24 -23.69 -73.16
N ARG A 106 8.24 -23.73 -74.06
CA ARG A 106 7.07 -24.65 -74.22
C ARG A 106 6.33 -25.28 -73.00
N ARG A 107 5.04 -24.93 -72.86
CA ARG A 107 3.84 -25.81 -73.09
C ARG A 107 2.53 -25.01 -72.89
N ALA A 108 1.53 -25.26 -73.74
CA ALA A 108 0.14 -24.76 -73.66
C ALA A 108 -0.81 -25.99 -73.61
N PRO A 109 -2.17 -25.87 -73.51
CA PRO A 109 -3.04 -24.68 -73.39
C PRO A 109 -4.17 -24.81 -72.32
N GLY A 110 -4.89 -23.72 -72.02
CA GLY A 110 -6.13 -23.78 -71.21
C GLY A 110 -6.81 -22.45 -70.87
N ARG A 111 -7.70 -21.98 -71.76
CA ARG A 111 -8.82 -21.02 -71.61
C ARG A 111 -8.87 -20.11 -70.36
N ALA A 112 -8.60 -18.81 -70.57
CA ALA A 112 -9.04 -17.72 -69.69
C ALA A 112 -9.89 -16.70 -70.46
N GLN A 113 -11.21 -16.92 -70.48
CA GLN A 113 -12.21 -15.90 -70.80
C GLN A 113 -13.26 -15.96 -69.70
N LEU A 114 -13.09 -15.12 -68.68
CA LEU A 114 -14.10 -14.64 -67.72
C LEU A 114 -13.31 -13.91 -66.63
N ARG A 115 -13.39 -12.56 -66.64
CA ARG A 115 -13.14 -11.62 -65.52
C ARG A 115 -12.59 -10.27 -66.02
N ARG A 116 -13.42 -9.54 -66.76
CA ARG A 116 -13.27 -8.09 -66.96
C ARG A 116 -14.62 -7.41 -66.71
N ALA A 117 -15.17 -7.61 -65.51
CA ALA A 117 -16.37 -6.89 -65.04
C ALA A 117 -16.47 -6.80 -63.50
N ALA A 118 -15.37 -7.04 -62.75
CA ALA A 118 -15.41 -7.09 -61.29
C ALA A 118 -14.28 -6.27 -60.63
N MET A 119 -13.91 -5.12 -61.22
CA MET A 119 -12.84 -4.27 -60.68
C MET A 119 -13.15 -2.77 -60.74
N ARG A 120 -14.44 -2.41 -60.60
CA ARG A 120 -14.88 -1.02 -60.36
C ARG A 120 -15.93 -0.86 -59.27
N SER A 121 -16.27 -1.91 -58.51
CA SER A 121 -17.21 -1.84 -57.38
C SER A 121 -16.59 -2.15 -56.01
N SER A 122 -15.27 -2.37 -55.92
CA SER A 122 -14.59 -2.69 -54.66
C SER A 122 -13.91 -1.49 -53.96
N LEU A 123 -13.86 -0.32 -54.59
CA LEU A 123 -13.22 0.88 -54.03
C LEU A 123 -14.18 1.86 -53.34
N LEU A 124 -15.49 1.58 -53.35
CA LEU A 124 -16.50 2.39 -52.64
C LEU A 124 -17.20 1.65 -51.48
N LYS A 125 -16.87 0.38 -51.24
CA LYS A 125 -17.38 -0.39 -50.09
C LYS A 125 -16.47 -0.31 -48.85
N SER A 126 -15.26 0.21 -48.98
CA SER A 126 -14.28 0.27 -47.87
C SER A 126 -14.43 1.51 -46.99
N THR A 127 -14.99 2.62 -47.49
CA THR A 127 -15.20 3.84 -46.68
C THR A 127 -16.46 3.79 -45.83
N SER A 128 -17.52 3.09 -46.27
CA SER A 128 -18.73 2.89 -45.48
C SER A 128 -18.52 1.93 -44.30
N GLU A 129 -17.63 0.94 -44.41
CA GLU A 129 -17.27 0.03 -43.30
C GLU A 129 -16.33 0.69 -42.29
N LEU A 130 -15.41 1.55 -42.74
CA LEU A 130 -14.56 2.38 -41.86
C LEU A 130 -15.37 3.44 -41.10
N LEU A 131 -16.40 4.02 -41.72
CA LEU A 131 -17.32 4.97 -41.06
C LEU A 131 -18.42 4.28 -40.23
N ARG A 132 -18.63 2.96 -40.39
CA ARG A 132 -19.51 2.17 -39.51
C ARG A 132 -18.81 1.67 -38.26
N ARG A 133 -17.47 1.60 -38.26
CA ARG A 133 -16.63 1.35 -37.08
C ARG A 133 -16.41 2.58 -36.19
N SER A 134 -16.84 3.77 -36.62
CA SER A 134 -16.78 5.00 -35.80
C SER A 134 -18.14 5.42 -35.22
N ARG A 135 -19.15 4.54 -35.23
CA ARG A 135 -20.41 4.78 -34.54
C ARG A 135 -20.38 4.11 -33.16
N GLY A 136 -20.17 4.96 -32.16
CA GLY A 136 -20.49 4.67 -30.77
C GLY A 136 -19.40 3.93 -30.02
N TYR A 137 -18.26 4.60 -29.75
CA TYR A 137 -17.83 4.55 -28.36
C TYR A 137 -18.97 5.20 -27.58
N SER A 138 -19.93 4.38 -27.14
CA SER A 138 -20.68 4.72 -25.95
C SER A 138 -19.59 4.75 -24.88
N SER A 139 -19.00 5.93 -24.65
CA SER A 139 -18.33 6.21 -23.40
C SER A 139 -19.44 6.12 -22.37
N SER A 140 -19.76 4.92 -21.89
CA SER A 140 -20.16 4.82 -20.51
C SER A 140 -18.98 5.43 -19.78
N ALA A 141 -19.10 6.72 -19.45
CA ALA A 141 -18.17 7.37 -18.56
C ALA A 141 -18.01 6.40 -17.39
N ASN A 142 -16.77 6.09 -16.99
CA ASN A 142 -16.56 5.29 -15.80
C ASN A 142 -17.45 5.89 -14.69
N PRO A 143 -18.19 5.07 -13.93
CA PRO A 143 -19.02 5.59 -12.86
C PRO A 143 -18.20 6.54 -12.01
N GLU A 144 -18.74 7.70 -11.68
CA GLU A 144 -18.05 8.63 -10.79
C GLU A 144 -17.79 7.94 -9.46
N ARG A 145 -16.54 7.99 -8.98
CA ARG A 145 -16.14 7.43 -7.69
C ARG A 145 -15.53 8.48 -6.80
N LYS A 146 -16.12 8.62 -5.61
CA LYS A 146 -15.57 9.44 -4.54
C LYS A 146 -14.72 8.56 -3.60
N VAL A 147 -13.46 8.95 -3.42
CA VAL A 147 -12.55 8.36 -2.45
C VAL A 147 -12.27 9.36 -1.33
N ALA A 148 -12.40 8.93 -0.07
CA ALA A 148 -11.95 9.71 1.08
C ALA A 148 -10.70 9.08 1.71
N ILE A 149 -9.70 9.90 2.04
CA ILE A 149 -8.50 9.48 2.77
C ILE A 149 -8.52 10.16 4.14
N LEU A 150 -8.63 9.37 5.21
CA LEU A 150 -8.63 9.85 6.59
C LEU A 150 -7.22 9.69 7.20
N GLY A 151 -6.56 10.80 7.51
CA GLY A 151 -5.12 10.84 7.84
C GLY A 151 -4.27 11.25 6.64
N ALA A 152 -4.81 12.09 5.75
CA ALA A 152 -4.21 12.48 4.48
C ALA A 152 -2.96 13.36 4.62
N ALA A 153 -2.76 14.05 5.74
CA ALA A 153 -1.57 14.86 5.97
C ALA A 153 -0.40 14.04 6.56
N GLY A 154 -0.64 12.79 6.97
CA GLY A 154 0.37 11.88 7.49
C GLY A 154 1.37 11.35 6.46
N GLY A 155 2.41 10.67 6.93
CA GLY A 155 3.49 10.15 6.08
C GLY A 155 3.06 9.09 5.06
N ILE A 156 1.98 8.35 5.32
CA ILE A 156 1.33 7.46 4.33
C ILE A 156 0.30 8.24 3.51
N GLY A 157 -0.46 9.13 4.17
CA GLY A 157 -1.57 9.87 3.58
C GLY A 157 -1.18 10.71 2.37
N GLN A 158 -0.09 11.48 2.46
CA GLN A 158 0.35 12.35 1.36
C GLN A 158 0.72 11.57 0.08
N PRO A 159 1.63 10.58 0.11
CA PRO A 159 1.93 9.79 -1.08
C PRO A 159 0.73 8.95 -1.56
N LEU A 160 -0.17 8.53 -0.65
CA LEU A 160 -1.40 7.85 -1.05
C LEU A 160 -2.35 8.80 -1.78
N ALA A 161 -2.50 10.04 -1.33
CA ALA A 161 -3.30 11.07 -1.99
C ALA A 161 -2.78 11.37 -3.40
N LEU A 162 -1.46 11.45 -3.57
CA LEU A 162 -0.83 11.54 -4.90
C LEU A 162 -1.23 10.37 -5.80
N LEU A 163 -1.10 9.13 -5.32
CA LEU A 163 -1.43 7.94 -6.12
C LEU A 163 -2.93 7.86 -6.46
N MET A 164 -3.82 8.20 -5.53
CA MET A 164 -5.27 8.22 -5.79
C MET A 164 -5.66 9.36 -6.72
N LYS A 165 -5.00 10.52 -6.67
CA LYS A 165 -5.19 11.61 -7.64
C LYS A 165 -4.81 11.18 -9.06
N LEU A 166 -3.79 10.34 -9.21
CA LEU A 166 -3.37 9.82 -10.51
C LEU A 166 -4.23 8.66 -11.02
N ASN A 167 -5.08 8.07 -10.17
CA ASN A 167 -5.93 6.95 -10.56
C ASN A 167 -7.10 7.42 -11.45
N PRO A 168 -7.24 6.93 -12.70
CA PRO A 168 -8.29 7.36 -13.62
C PRO A 168 -9.70 6.90 -13.23
N LEU A 169 -9.84 6.02 -12.23
CA LEU A 169 -11.12 5.58 -11.69
C LEU A 169 -11.67 6.52 -10.62
N VAL A 170 -10.88 7.47 -10.14
CA VAL A 170 -11.29 8.45 -9.12
C VAL A 170 -11.80 9.72 -9.78
N SER A 171 -13.03 10.12 -9.49
CA SER A 171 -13.58 11.41 -9.95
C SER A 171 -13.50 12.48 -8.87
N SER A 172 -13.61 12.10 -7.59
CA SER A 172 -13.53 13.01 -6.44
C SER A 172 -12.65 12.41 -5.34
N LEU A 173 -11.72 13.21 -4.83
CA LEU A 173 -10.79 12.84 -3.77
C LEU A 173 -10.94 13.81 -2.60
N SER A 174 -11.48 13.30 -1.49
CA SER A 174 -11.60 14.02 -0.23
C SER A 174 -10.43 13.67 0.67
N LEU A 175 -9.65 14.68 1.03
CA LEU A 175 -8.52 14.52 1.95
C LEU A 175 -8.94 15.05 3.31
N TYR A 176 -8.85 14.22 4.34
CA TYR A 176 -9.17 14.60 5.72
C TYR A 176 -7.97 14.37 6.64
N ASP A 177 -7.75 15.30 7.56
CA ASP A 177 -6.85 15.14 8.69
C ASP A 177 -7.26 16.12 9.80
N ILE A 178 -6.71 15.97 11.01
CA ILE A 178 -6.92 16.92 12.10
C ILE A 178 -6.23 18.26 11.83
N ALA A 179 -5.17 18.26 11.02
CA ALA A 179 -4.39 19.45 10.67
C ALA A 179 -3.63 19.28 9.36
N GLY A 180 -3.31 20.39 8.68
CA GLY A 180 -2.39 20.42 7.53
C GLY A 180 -2.99 19.98 6.19
N THR A 181 -4.24 19.52 6.17
CA THR A 181 -4.88 18.97 4.97
C THR A 181 -5.12 19.97 3.85
N VAL A 182 -5.37 21.25 4.19
CA VAL A 182 -5.62 22.31 3.20
C VAL A 182 -4.40 22.50 2.28
N GLY A 183 -3.18 22.47 2.85
CA GLY A 183 -1.95 22.56 2.07
C GLY A 183 -1.72 21.35 1.17
N VAL A 184 -1.97 20.14 1.71
CA VAL A 184 -1.86 18.89 0.93
C VAL A 184 -2.85 18.87 -0.23
N ALA A 185 -4.10 19.30 0.01
CA ALA A 185 -5.11 19.35 -1.03
C ALA A 185 -4.76 20.38 -2.12
N ALA A 186 -4.26 21.56 -1.75
CA ALA A 186 -3.80 22.55 -2.71
C ALA A 186 -2.68 22.00 -3.60
N ASP A 187 -1.67 21.36 -3.01
CA ASP A 187 -0.55 20.75 -3.74
C ASP A 187 -1.04 19.67 -4.72
N VAL A 188 -1.78 18.67 -4.22
CA VAL A 188 -2.28 17.55 -5.02
C VAL A 188 -3.28 18.02 -6.10
N SER A 189 -4.02 19.12 -5.88
CA SER A 189 -4.98 19.67 -6.85
C SER A 189 -4.33 20.19 -8.13
N HIS A 190 -3.05 20.59 -8.09
CA HIS A 190 -2.32 21.10 -9.27
C HIS A 190 -1.95 20.00 -10.27
N ILE A 191 -2.08 18.73 -9.89
CA ILE A 191 -1.79 17.60 -10.75
C ILE A 191 -2.84 17.53 -11.87
N ASN A 192 -2.36 17.42 -13.11
CA ASN A 192 -3.13 17.44 -14.35
C ASN A 192 -3.88 16.11 -14.64
N SER A 193 -4.63 15.61 -13.66
CA SER A 193 -5.49 14.44 -13.74
C SER A 193 -6.95 14.82 -13.42
N PRO A 194 -7.96 14.03 -13.84
CA PRO A 194 -9.36 14.45 -13.77
C PRO A 194 -9.95 14.52 -12.36
N ALA A 195 -9.42 13.80 -11.38
CA ALA A 195 -10.00 13.75 -10.03
C ALA A 195 -10.04 15.13 -9.36
N LEU A 196 -11.20 15.60 -8.92
CA LEU A 196 -11.35 16.82 -8.15
C LEU A 196 -10.88 16.60 -6.71
N VAL A 197 -10.06 17.49 -6.17
CA VAL A 197 -9.50 17.35 -4.82
C VAL A 197 -10.09 18.40 -3.90
N LYS A 198 -10.58 17.99 -2.73
CA LYS A 198 -10.98 18.90 -1.65
C LYS A 198 -10.33 18.47 -0.34
N GLY A 199 -9.75 19.44 0.37
CA GLY A 199 -9.18 19.24 1.70
C GLY A 199 -10.18 19.59 2.79
N PHE A 200 -10.21 18.78 3.84
CA PHE A 200 -11.05 18.92 5.01
C PHE A 200 -10.17 18.81 6.26
N MET A 201 -10.45 19.63 7.26
CA MET A 201 -9.62 19.74 8.45
C MET A 201 -10.47 19.95 9.69
N GLY A 202 -10.16 19.20 10.76
CA GLY A 202 -10.86 19.31 12.04
C GLY A 202 -12.15 18.49 12.10
N ASP A 203 -12.57 18.17 13.32
CA ASP A 203 -13.69 17.25 13.57
C ASP A 203 -15.02 17.72 12.95
N ASP A 204 -15.22 19.03 12.81
CA ASP A 204 -16.40 19.66 12.21
C ASP A 204 -16.54 19.36 10.71
N GLN A 205 -15.43 19.13 10.02
CA GLN A 205 -15.40 18.88 8.57
C GLN A 205 -15.34 17.39 8.20
N LEU A 206 -15.20 16.49 9.18
CA LEU A 206 -15.13 15.05 8.94
C LEU A 206 -16.38 14.51 8.24
N GLY A 207 -17.57 14.98 8.63
CA GLY A 207 -18.83 14.58 8.01
C GLY A 207 -18.88 14.90 6.51
N GLU A 208 -18.50 16.13 6.15
CA GLU A 208 -18.45 16.59 4.75
C GLU A 208 -17.41 15.82 3.92
N ALA A 209 -16.27 15.47 4.52
CA ALA A 209 -15.25 14.67 3.86
C ALA A 209 -15.79 13.30 3.45
N LEU A 210 -16.62 12.70 4.31
CA LEU A 210 -17.15 11.34 4.16
C LEU A 210 -18.38 11.24 3.25
N GLU A 211 -19.24 12.26 3.24
CA GLU A 211 -20.54 12.21 2.56
C GLU A 211 -20.45 11.74 1.10
N GLY A 212 -21.17 10.69 0.74
CA GLY A 212 -21.17 10.15 -0.63
C GLY A 212 -19.88 9.43 -1.06
N SER A 213 -18.98 9.09 -0.14
CA SER A 213 -17.78 8.31 -0.48
C SER A 213 -18.14 6.87 -0.88
N ASP A 214 -17.56 6.38 -1.96
CA ASP A 214 -17.61 4.97 -2.38
C ASP A 214 -16.55 4.14 -1.67
N VAL A 215 -15.37 4.74 -1.45
CA VAL A 215 -14.22 4.10 -0.78
C VAL A 215 -13.64 5.06 0.26
N VAL A 216 -13.43 4.57 1.47
CA VAL A 216 -12.77 5.29 2.56
C VAL A 216 -11.48 4.57 2.93
N ILE A 217 -10.34 5.23 2.79
CA ILE A 217 -9.02 4.68 3.15
C ILE A 217 -8.55 5.34 4.44
N ILE A 218 -8.15 4.53 5.43
CA ILE A 218 -7.80 5.00 6.77
C ILE A 218 -6.33 4.71 7.08
N PRO A 219 -5.38 5.54 6.60
CA PRO A 219 -3.99 5.52 7.06
C PRO A 219 -3.78 6.26 8.39
N ALA A 220 -4.80 6.95 8.93
CA ALA A 220 -4.71 7.70 10.19
C ALA A 220 -4.15 6.85 11.33
N GLY A 221 -3.22 7.43 12.08
CA GLY A 221 -2.62 6.76 13.21
C GLY A 221 -1.33 7.45 13.62
N VAL A 222 -0.94 7.21 14.86
CA VAL A 222 0.32 7.71 15.39
C VAL A 222 1.41 6.68 15.10
N PRO A 223 2.56 7.06 14.50
CA PRO A 223 3.68 6.16 14.38
C PRO A 223 4.29 5.92 15.77
N ARG A 224 4.89 4.74 15.98
CA ARG A 224 5.60 4.45 17.23
C ARG A 224 6.69 5.49 17.47
N LYS A 225 6.66 6.15 18.64
CA LYS A 225 7.69 7.09 19.09
C LYS A 225 8.60 6.42 20.13
N PRO A 226 9.87 6.85 20.27
CA PRO A 226 10.72 6.42 21.38
C PRO A 226 10.02 6.61 22.74
N GLY A 227 10.10 5.59 23.61
CA GLY A 227 9.46 5.60 24.93
C GLY A 227 7.99 5.14 24.97
N MET A 228 7.33 4.94 23.83
CA MET A 228 5.94 4.45 23.78
C MET A 228 5.88 2.92 23.87
N THR A 229 5.04 2.39 24.76
CA THR A 229 4.80 0.94 24.85
C THR A 229 3.93 0.46 23.67
N ARG A 230 3.90 -0.87 23.44
CA ARG A 230 3.01 -1.45 22.43
C ARG A 230 1.53 -1.19 22.76
N ASP A 231 1.19 -1.17 24.04
CA ASP A 231 -0.18 -0.94 24.51
C ASP A 231 -0.61 0.52 24.41
N ASP A 232 0.30 1.47 24.68
CA ASP A 232 0.00 2.90 24.47
C ASP A 232 -0.33 3.18 23.01
N LEU A 233 0.50 2.66 22.10
CA LEU A 233 0.29 2.80 20.66
C LEU A 233 -1.04 2.19 20.23
N PHE A 234 -1.37 1.00 20.75
CA PHE A 234 -2.65 0.37 20.51
C PHE A 234 -3.81 1.26 20.98
N ASN A 235 -3.81 1.73 22.23
CA ASN A 235 -4.92 2.50 22.79
C ASN A 235 -5.16 3.82 22.02
N ILE A 236 -4.09 4.51 21.62
CA ILE A 236 -4.18 5.74 20.83
C ILE A 236 -4.82 5.45 19.47
N ASN A 237 -4.29 4.48 18.72
CA ASN A 237 -4.80 4.17 17.39
C ASN A 237 -6.21 3.54 17.44
N ALA A 238 -6.51 2.77 18.49
CA ALA A 238 -7.84 2.22 18.73
C ALA A 238 -8.89 3.33 18.95
N GLY A 239 -8.54 4.37 19.71
CA GLY A 239 -9.39 5.55 19.89
C GLY A 239 -9.64 6.31 18.57
N ILE A 240 -8.57 6.54 17.79
CA ILE A 240 -8.67 7.19 16.46
C ILE A 240 -9.59 6.37 15.55
N VAL A 241 -9.35 5.05 15.44
CA VAL A 241 -10.15 4.16 14.58
C VAL A 241 -11.60 4.11 15.02
N LYS A 242 -11.88 4.04 16.33
CA LYS A 242 -13.26 4.06 16.85
C LYS A 242 -13.98 5.36 16.47
N ALA A 243 -13.33 6.51 16.61
CA ALA A 243 -13.91 7.80 16.24
C ALA A 243 -14.19 7.91 14.73
N LEU A 244 -13.19 7.58 13.89
CA LEU A 244 -13.35 7.62 12.42
C LEU A 244 -14.40 6.62 11.93
N SER A 245 -14.42 5.40 12.47
CA SER A 245 -15.44 4.39 12.14
C SER A 245 -16.83 4.84 12.55
N THR A 246 -16.98 5.52 13.69
CA THR A 246 -18.27 6.10 14.11
C THR A 246 -18.76 7.14 13.11
N ALA A 247 -17.87 7.98 12.59
CA ALA A 247 -18.22 8.96 11.56
C ALA A 247 -18.58 8.28 10.22
N ILE A 248 -17.86 7.25 9.80
CA ILE A 248 -18.18 6.46 8.59
C ILE A 248 -19.57 5.84 8.70
N ALA A 249 -19.89 5.22 9.85
CA ALA A 249 -21.20 4.61 10.11
C ALA A 249 -22.35 5.62 9.95
N LYS A 250 -22.10 6.89 10.31
CA LYS A 250 -23.08 7.96 10.25
C LYS A 250 -23.21 8.59 8.86
N HIS A 251 -22.08 8.82 8.17
CA HIS A 251 -22.04 9.70 7.00
C HIS A 251 -21.92 8.95 5.66
N CYS A 252 -21.37 7.74 5.65
CA CYS A 252 -21.23 6.93 4.43
C CYS A 252 -21.23 5.42 4.76
N PRO A 253 -22.29 4.89 5.39
CA PRO A 253 -22.33 3.49 5.86
C PRO A 253 -22.19 2.45 4.74
N ASN A 254 -22.41 2.85 3.49
CA ASN A 254 -22.33 1.96 2.33
C ASN A 254 -20.95 1.91 1.65
N ALA A 255 -19.99 2.73 2.10
CA ALA A 255 -18.66 2.80 1.52
C ALA A 255 -17.84 1.53 1.79
N LEU A 256 -16.91 1.20 0.88
CA LEU A 256 -15.85 0.23 1.15
C LEU A 256 -14.78 0.85 2.05
N VAL A 257 -14.48 0.23 3.18
CA VAL A 257 -13.56 0.75 4.19
C VAL A 257 -12.24 -0.01 4.13
N ASN A 258 -11.18 0.68 3.69
CA ASN A 258 -9.82 0.16 3.57
C ASN A 258 -8.99 0.61 4.79
N MET A 259 -8.92 -0.23 5.82
CA MET A 259 -8.21 -0.01 7.07
C MET A 259 -6.70 -0.25 6.92
N ILE A 260 -5.89 0.80 7.08
CA ILE A 260 -4.42 0.73 7.13
C ILE A 260 -3.90 0.97 8.56
N SER A 261 -4.69 1.64 9.41
CA SER A 261 -4.32 1.97 10.79
C SER A 261 -3.85 0.75 11.57
N ASN A 262 -2.62 0.81 12.06
CA ASN A 262 -2.02 -0.27 12.83
C ASN A 262 -2.43 -0.22 14.31
N PRO A 263 -2.57 -1.39 14.99
CA PRO A 263 -2.40 -2.74 14.45
C PRO A 263 -3.65 -3.27 13.73
N VAL A 264 -3.54 -3.62 12.44
CA VAL A 264 -4.68 -4.05 11.59
C VAL A 264 -5.46 -5.23 12.19
N ASN A 265 -4.74 -6.20 12.79
CA ASN A 265 -5.33 -7.37 13.44
C ASN A 265 -6.35 -7.03 14.53
N SER A 266 -6.28 -5.83 15.12
CA SER A 266 -7.21 -5.35 16.16
C SER A 266 -8.07 -4.18 15.71
N THR A 267 -7.58 -3.30 14.83
CA THR A 267 -8.34 -2.12 14.36
C THR A 267 -9.50 -2.49 13.45
N VAL A 268 -9.37 -3.56 12.66
CA VAL A 268 -10.50 -4.12 11.87
C VAL A 268 -11.60 -4.65 12.79
N PRO A 269 -11.33 -5.51 13.78
CA PRO A 269 -12.33 -5.89 14.78
C PRO A 269 -12.97 -4.70 15.50
N ILE A 270 -12.20 -3.66 15.84
CA ILE A 270 -12.76 -2.43 16.44
C ILE A 270 -13.78 -1.78 15.50
N ALA A 271 -13.42 -1.57 14.24
CA ALA A 271 -14.32 -0.97 13.26
C ALA A 271 -15.58 -1.82 13.05
N ALA A 272 -15.44 -3.14 12.95
CA ALA A 272 -16.56 -4.06 12.83
C ALA A 272 -17.55 -3.93 14.00
N GLU A 273 -17.05 -3.92 15.24
CA GLU A 273 -17.90 -3.76 16.43
C GLU A 273 -18.56 -2.37 16.51
N VAL A 274 -17.86 -1.31 16.08
CA VAL A 274 -18.45 0.03 15.96
C VAL A 274 -19.60 0.05 14.96
N PHE A 275 -19.41 -0.55 13.78
CA PHE A 275 -20.46 -0.66 12.77
C PHE A 275 -21.62 -1.54 13.23
N LYS A 276 -21.36 -2.64 13.95
CA LYS A 276 -22.41 -3.50 14.52
C LYS A 276 -23.25 -2.74 15.52
N LYS A 277 -22.61 -1.99 16.43
CA LYS A 277 -23.29 -1.12 17.41
C LYS A 277 -24.13 -0.03 16.73
N ALA A 278 -23.69 0.46 15.58
CA ALA A 278 -24.43 1.44 14.78
C ALA A 278 -25.54 0.83 13.89
N GLY A 279 -25.61 -0.51 13.77
CA GLY A 279 -26.55 -1.19 12.88
C GLY A 279 -26.20 -1.09 11.39
N THR A 280 -24.95 -0.77 11.05
CA THR A 280 -24.49 -0.51 9.67
C THR A 280 -23.40 -1.48 9.21
N TYR A 281 -23.17 -2.57 9.95
CA TYR A 281 -22.11 -3.52 9.61
C TYR A 281 -22.48 -4.37 8.40
N ASP A 282 -21.63 -4.32 7.38
CA ASP A 282 -21.63 -5.21 6.24
C ASP A 282 -20.23 -5.85 6.13
N GLU A 283 -20.17 -7.15 6.36
CA GLU A 283 -18.93 -7.93 6.32
C GLU A 283 -18.22 -7.87 4.96
N LYS A 284 -18.95 -7.55 3.88
CA LYS A 284 -18.40 -7.43 2.53
C LYS A 284 -17.66 -6.13 2.29
N LYS A 285 -17.78 -5.15 3.20
CA LYS A 285 -17.33 -3.77 2.96
C LYS A 285 -16.21 -3.31 3.89
N LEU A 286 -15.75 -4.13 4.83
CA LEU A 286 -14.65 -3.80 5.74
C LEU A 286 -13.42 -4.64 5.44
N PHE A 287 -12.32 -3.96 5.12
CA PHE A 287 -11.07 -4.57 4.69
C PHE A 287 -9.90 -4.09 5.54
N GLY A 288 -9.13 -5.01 6.10
CA GLY A 288 -7.77 -4.74 6.56
C GLY A 288 -6.78 -4.88 5.40
N VAL A 289 -6.10 -3.79 5.07
CA VAL A 289 -5.17 -3.73 3.94
C VAL A 289 -3.88 -4.46 4.29
N THR A 290 -3.74 -5.71 3.86
CA THR A 290 -2.53 -6.55 4.02
C THR A 290 -1.67 -6.60 2.77
N THR A 291 -2.02 -5.83 1.73
CA THR A 291 -1.37 -5.80 0.42
C THR A 291 0.13 -5.51 0.48
N LEU A 292 0.61 -4.80 1.51
CA LEU A 292 2.06 -4.55 1.66
C LEU A 292 2.84 -5.86 1.91
N ASP A 293 2.25 -6.83 2.58
CA ASP A 293 2.88 -8.12 2.83
C ASP A 293 2.99 -8.92 1.53
N VAL A 294 1.95 -8.87 0.70
CA VAL A 294 1.95 -9.44 -0.65
C VAL A 294 3.02 -8.78 -1.53
N VAL A 295 3.08 -7.44 -1.53
CA VAL A 295 4.10 -6.69 -2.29
C VAL A 295 5.52 -7.08 -1.86
N ARG A 296 5.76 -7.24 -0.56
CA ARG A 296 7.04 -7.70 -0.01
C ARG A 296 7.34 -9.14 -0.43
N ALA A 297 6.40 -10.06 -0.24
CA ALA A 297 6.56 -11.47 -0.60
C ALA A 297 6.89 -11.63 -2.09
N LYS A 298 6.17 -10.93 -2.97
CA LYS A 298 6.47 -10.90 -4.42
C LYS A 298 7.89 -10.40 -4.70
N THR A 299 8.27 -9.29 -4.09
CA THR A 299 9.61 -8.68 -4.29
C THR A 299 10.74 -9.59 -3.81
N PHE A 300 10.60 -10.17 -2.62
CA PHE A 300 11.63 -11.02 -2.03
C PHE A 300 11.74 -12.36 -2.75
N TYR A 301 10.60 -12.96 -3.11
CA TYR A 301 10.56 -14.17 -3.92
C TYR A 301 11.21 -13.97 -5.28
N ALA A 302 10.84 -12.90 -6.01
CA ALA A 302 11.41 -12.59 -7.32
C ALA A 302 12.93 -12.48 -7.28
N GLY A 303 13.47 -11.75 -6.30
CA GLY A 303 14.91 -11.60 -6.12
C GLY A 303 15.64 -12.91 -5.81
N LYS A 304 15.01 -13.80 -5.03
CA LYS A 304 15.61 -15.08 -4.65
C LYS A 304 15.48 -16.14 -5.75
N ALA A 305 14.34 -16.19 -6.44
CA ALA A 305 14.08 -17.13 -7.54
C ALA A 305 14.69 -16.69 -8.88
N GLY A 306 15.13 -15.43 -9.00
CA GLY A 306 15.74 -14.91 -10.23
C GLY A 306 14.74 -14.68 -11.36
N VAL A 307 13.49 -14.35 -11.02
CA VAL A 307 12.39 -14.14 -11.98
C VAL A 307 11.93 -12.67 -11.99
N PRO A 308 11.34 -12.16 -13.08
CA PRO A 308 10.79 -10.81 -13.11
C PRO A 308 9.68 -10.62 -12.07
N VAL A 309 9.77 -9.59 -11.23
CA VAL A 309 8.80 -9.35 -10.15
C VAL A 309 7.38 -9.07 -10.67
N THR A 310 7.24 -8.58 -11.90
CA THR A 310 5.95 -8.32 -12.56
C THR A 310 5.15 -9.58 -12.81
N ASP A 311 5.82 -10.72 -12.91
CA ASP A 311 5.20 -12.01 -13.24
C ASP A 311 4.95 -12.83 -11.97
N VAL A 312 5.40 -12.32 -10.81
CA VAL A 312 5.31 -13.03 -9.53
C VAL A 312 3.97 -12.79 -8.85
N ASN A 313 3.33 -13.89 -8.47
CA ASN A 313 2.22 -13.88 -7.56
C ASN A 313 2.46 -14.83 -6.37
N VAL A 314 2.37 -14.29 -5.16
CA VAL A 314 2.52 -15.02 -3.89
C VAL A 314 1.36 -14.62 -2.98
N PRO A 315 0.45 -15.52 -2.62
CA PRO A 315 -0.60 -15.24 -1.64
C PRO A 315 -0.01 -15.05 -0.25
N VAL A 316 -0.56 -14.12 0.53
CA VAL A 316 -0.20 -13.95 1.94
C VAL A 316 -1.47 -13.96 2.78
N VAL A 317 -1.52 -14.88 3.73
CA VAL A 317 -2.70 -15.17 4.55
C VAL A 317 -2.41 -14.94 6.04
N GLY A 318 -3.45 -15.01 6.89
CA GLY A 318 -3.31 -14.83 8.34
C GLY A 318 -3.70 -13.43 8.81
N GLY A 319 -2.74 -12.67 9.32
CA GLY A 319 -2.87 -11.29 9.79
C GLY A 319 -1.75 -10.39 9.25
N HIS A 320 -1.51 -9.26 9.92
CA HIS A 320 -0.59 -8.20 9.51
C HIS A 320 0.46 -7.85 10.59
N ALA A 321 0.84 -8.82 11.43
CA ALA A 321 1.84 -8.59 12.48
C ALA A 321 2.67 -9.83 12.78
N GLY A 322 4.00 -9.72 12.68
CA GLY A 322 4.93 -10.78 13.09
C GLY A 322 4.58 -12.12 12.45
N ILE A 323 4.50 -13.18 13.26
CA ILE A 323 4.21 -14.53 12.77
C ILE A 323 2.82 -14.68 12.15
N THR A 324 1.91 -13.73 12.40
CA THR A 324 0.58 -13.77 11.78
C THR A 324 0.62 -13.55 10.27
N ILE A 325 1.71 -13.03 9.73
CA ILE A 325 1.91 -12.90 8.29
C ILE A 325 2.42 -14.24 7.75
N LEU A 326 1.59 -14.96 7.00
CA LEU A 326 1.92 -16.27 6.43
C LEU A 326 1.96 -16.21 4.89
N PRO A 327 3.14 -15.98 4.27
CA PRO A 327 3.30 -16.07 2.83
C PRO A 327 3.25 -17.54 2.36
N LEU A 328 2.39 -17.83 1.40
CA LEU A 328 2.20 -19.16 0.83
C LEU A 328 3.13 -19.35 -0.38
N PHE A 329 4.43 -19.52 -0.11
CA PHE A 329 5.42 -19.70 -1.17
C PHE A 329 5.26 -21.02 -1.93
N SER A 330 4.60 -22.03 -1.35
CA SER A 330 4.21 -23.24 -2.10
C SER A 330 3.24 -22.95 -3.25
N GLN A 331 2.52 -21.83 -3.17
CA GLN A 331 1.57 -21.36 -4.18
C GLN A 331 2.13 -20.21 -5.03
N ALA A 332 3.44 -19.97 -4.95
CA ALA A 332 4.08 -18.94 -5.75
C ALA A 332 4.00 -19.28 -7.25
N THR A 333 3.69 -18.28 -8.06
CA THR A 333 3.70 -18.38 -9.53
C THR A 333 4.62 -17.30 -10.10
N PRO A 334 5.51 -17.60 -11.05
CA PRO A 334 5.88 -18.96 -11.49
C PRO A 334 6.47 -19.77 -10.34
N ALA A 335 6.21 -21.08 -10.32
CA ALA A 335 6.81 -21.97 -9.35
C ALA A 335 8.32 -22.06 -9.58
N SER A 336 9.10 -22.12 -8.50
CA SER A 336 10.54 -22.23 -8.54
C SER A 336 11.00 -23.51 -7.87
N ASN A 337 11.53 -24.44 -8.67
CA ASN A 337 12.13 -25.68 -8.16
C ASN A 337 13.54 -25.47 -7.59
N SER A 338 14.06 -24.24 -7.63
CA SER A 338 15.42 -23.91 -7.18
C SER A 338 15.52 -23.45 -5.73
N LEU A 339 14.38 -23.22 -5.06
CA LEU A 339 14.38 -22.76 -3.67
C LEU A 339 14.46 -23.96 -2.72
N ALA A 340 15.52 -24.01 -1.92
CA ALA A 340 15.62 -24.99 -0.84
C ALA A 340 14.68 -24.62 0.32
N GLN A 341 14.37 -25.58 1.20
CA GLN A 341 13.53 -25.31 2.37
C GLN A 341 14.07 -24.17 3.25
N GLU A 342 15.40 -24.07 3.39
CA GLU A 342 16.06 -22.99 4.11
C GLU A 342 15.76 -21.60 3.52
N ASP A 343 15.66 -21.52 2.19
CA ASP A 343 15.30 -20.29 1.49
C ASP A 343 13.85 -19.90 1.77
N ILE A 344 12.93 -20.87 1.79
CA ILE A 344 11.52 -20.64 2.12
C ILE A 344 11.38 -20.13 3.55
N VAL A 345 12.12 -20.72 4.51
CA VAL A 345 12.14 -20.28 5.91
C VAL A 345 12.68 -18.84 6.02
N ALA A 346 13.80 -18.54 5.35
CA ALA A 346 14.40 -17.20 5.36
C ALA A 346 13.49 -16.15 4.71
N LEU A 347 12.86 -16.47 3.58
CA LEU A 347 11.89 -15.60 2.90
C LEU A 347 10.65 -15.34 3.76
N THR A 348 10.15 -16.37 4.45
CA THR A 348 9.01 -16.26 5.37
C THR A 348 9.35 -15.30 6.50
N LYS A 349 10.50 -15.51 7.15
CA LYS A 349 10.96 -14.65 8.25
C LYS A 349 11.16 -13.21 7.80
N ARG A 350 11.80 -12.98 6.65
CA ARG A 350 12.00 -11.63 6.11
C ARG A 350 10.67 -10.94 5.76
N THR A 351 9.68 -11.69 5.27
CA THR A 351 8.35 -11.14 4.99
C THR A 351 7.66 -10.68 6.28
N GLN A 352 7.70 -11.51 7.33
CA GLN A 352 7.17 -11.20 8.66
C GLN A 352 7.86 -10.00 9.31
N ASP A 353 9.18 -9.89 9.13
CA ASP A 353 10.00 -8.83 9.74
C ASP A 353 10.16 -7.59 8.83
N GLY A 354 9.55 -7.57 7.63
CA GLY A 354 9.77 -6.50 6.65
C GLY A 354 9.35 -5.11 7.13
N GLY A 355 8.46 -5.02 8.13
CA GLY A 355 8.14 -3.79 8.83
C GLY A 355 9.29 -3.32 9.73
N THR A 356 9.85 -4.25 10.50
CA THR A 356 10.99 -4.02 11.41
C THR A 356 12.24 -3.61 10.65
N GLU A 357 12.56 -4.30 9.53
CA GLU A 357 13.69 -3.97 8.64
C GLU A 357 13.67 -2.48 8.23
N VAL A 358 12.49 -1.95 7.86
CA VAL A 358 12.35 -0.54 7.47
C VAL A 358 12.46 0.42 8.67
N VAL A 359 11.91 0.06 9.83
CA VAL A 359 12.01 0.89 11.04
C VAL A 359 13.47 1.02 11.49
N GLU A 360 14.22 -0.08 11.45
CA GLU A 360 15.65 -0.10 11.75
C GLU A 360 16.46 0.73 10.75
N ALA A 361 16.19 0.55 9.44
CA ALA A 361 16.83 1.33 8.39
C ALA A 361 16.52 2.84 8.50
N LYS A 362 15.36 3.21 9.02
CA LYS A 362 14.99 4.61 9.33
C LYS A 362 15.51 5.08 10.69
N ALA A 363 16.34 4.31 11.38
CA ALA A 363 16.85 4.59 12.72
C ALA A 363 15.74 4.94 13.72
N GLY A 364 14.60 4.22 13.65
CA GLY A 364 13.44 4.45 14.49
C GLY A 364 12.61 5.71 14.14
N LYS A 365 12.98 6.48 13.11
CA LYS A 365 12.28 7.70 12.68
C LYS A 365 11.08 7.39 11.77
N GLY A 366 10.22 6.48 12.22
CA GLY A 366 9.00 6.05 11.53
C GLY A 366 9.12 4.70 10.82
N SER A 367 8.01 4.26 10.24
CA SER A 367 7.86 2.97 9.55
C SER A 367 7.76 3.14 8.02
N ALA A 368 7.43 2.07 7.31
CA ALA A 368 7.15 2.11 5.87
C ALA A 368 6.03 3.12 5.56
N THR A 369 6.34 4.09 4.69
CA THR A 369 5.40 5.14 4.28
C THR A 369 5.09 5.03 2.80
N LEU A 370 6.12 5.13 1.96
CA LEU A 370 5.98 5.13 0.50
C LEU A 370 5.47 3.79 -0.05
N SER A 371 6.06 2.67 0.39
CA SER A 371 5.61 1.34 -0.01
C SER A 371 4.22 1.00 0.53
N MET A 372 3.87 1.52 1.72
CA MET A 372 2.51 1.36 2.26
C MET A 372 1.49 2.19 1.48
N ALA A 373 1.83 3.40 1.07
CA ALA A 373 0.97 4.21 0.19
C ALA A 373 0.74 3.52 -1.17
N TYR A 374 1.80 2.95 -1.75
CA TYR A 374 1.69 2.12 -2.94
C TYR A 374 0.74 0.93 -2.73
N ALA A 375 0.96 0.14 -1.68
CA ALA A 375 0.11 -1.02 -1.38
C ALA A 375 -1.35 -0.63 -1.12
N GLY A 376 -1.60 0.47 -0.39
CA GLY A 376 -2.94 1.01 -0.17
C GLY A 376 -3.62 1.48 -1.46
N ALA A 377 -2.87 2.11 -2.37
CA ALA A 377 -3.39 2.52 -3.67
C ALA A 377 -3.72 1.34 -4.58
N VAL A 378 -2.89 0.28 -4.58
CA VAL A 378 -3.15 -0.98 -5.32
C VAL A 378 -4.45 -1.60 -4.84
N PHE A 379 -4.65 -1.72 -3.53
CA PHE A 379 -5.88 -2.30 -2.99
C PHE A 379 -7.11 -1.42 -3.24
N ALA A 380 -6.97 -0.10 -3.11
CA ALA A 380 -8.05 0.82 -3.43
C ALA A 380 -8.44 0.78 -4.92
N ASP A 381 -7.47 0.66 -5.83
CA ASP A 381 -7.71 0.46 -7.26
C ASP A 381 -8.49 -0.84 -7.53
N ALA A 382 -8.13 -1.93 -6.84
CA ALA A 382 -8.86 -3.20 -6.92
C ALA A 382 -10.31 -3.06 -6.45
N CYS A 383 -10.55 -2.39 -5.31
CA CYS A 383 -11.91 -2.07 -4.84
C CYS A 383 -12.70 -1.26 -5.88
N LEU A 384 -12.09 -0.22 -6.47
CA LEU A 384 -12.73 0.62 -7.50
C LEU A 384 -13.06 -0.17 -8.77
N LYS A 385 -12.18 -1.07 -9.20
CA LYS A 385 -12.43 -2.00 -10.31
C LYS A 385 -13.60 -2.93 -10.02
N GLY A 386 -13.64 -3.51 -8.82
CA GLY A 386 -14.76 -4.35 -8.35
C GLY A 386 -16.08 -3.58 -8.36
N LEU A 387 -16.11 -2.37 -7.80
CA LEU A 387 -17.28 -1.48 -7.81
C LEU A 387 -17.75 -1.17 -9.25
N ASN A 388 -16.82 -1.03 -10.19
CA ASN A 388 -17.11 -0.80 -11.60
C ASN A 388 -17.49 -2.07 -12.38
N GLY A 389 -17.55 -3.23 -11.71
CA GLY A 389 -17.96 -4.50 -12.30
C GLY A 389 -16.90 -5.15 -13.18
N VAL A 390 -15.62 -4.82 -13.00
CA VAL A 390 -14.54 -5.59 -13.61
C VAL A 390 -14.54 -6.97 -12.95
N PRO A 391 -14.65 -8.08 -13.72
CA PRO A 391 -14.68 -9.42 -13.16
C PRO A 391 -13.30 -9.85 -12.65
N ASP A 392 -13.28 -10.92 -11.84
CA ASP A 392 -12.08 -11.66 -11.45
C ASP A 392 -11.00 -10.81 -10.75
N ILE A 393 -11.41 -9.78 -9.99
CA ILE A 393 -10.49 -8.99 -9.17
C ILE A 393 -10.23 -9.74 -7.86
N ILE A 394 -9.06 -10.37 -7.76
CA ILE A 394 -8.67 -11.17 -6.60
C ILE A 394 -7.50 -10.52 -5.88
N GLU A 395 -7.68 -10.21 -4.60
CA GLU A 395 -6.65 -9.64 -3.73
C GLU A 395 -6.60 -10.34 -2.38
N CYS A 396 -5.48 -10.29 -1.67
CA CYS A 396 -5.44 -10.71 -0.26
C CYS A 396 -5.86 -9.55 0.65
N SER A 397 -6.79 -9.81 1.57
CA SER A 397 -7.25 -8.82 2.54
C SER A 397 -7.70 -9.48 3.84
N TYR A 398 -7.45 -8.81 4.97
CA TYR A 398 -7.93 -9.22 6.28
C TYR A 398 -9.39 -8.82 6.46
N VAL A 399 -10.29 -9.81 6.39
CA VAL A 399 -11.76 -9.59 6.39
C VAL A 399 -12.43 -10.49 7.43
N GLN A 400 -13.72 -10.27 7.68
CA GLN A 400 -14.51 -11.27 8.37
C GLN A 400 -14.53 -12.55 7.52
N SER A 401 -14.22 -13.69 8.14
CA SER A 401 -13.94 -14.93 7.40
C SER A 401 -14.38 -16.14 8.19
N THR A 402 -14.78 -17.19 7.46
CA THR A 402 -15.08 -18.52 7.98
C THR A 402 -14.04 -19.56 7.52
N VAL A 403 -12.95 -19.14 6.90
CA VAL A 403 -11.88 -20.04 6.41
C VAL A 403 -11.15 -20.72 7.57
N THR A 404 -11.17 -20.10 8.75
CA THR A 404 -10.68 -20.67 10.01
C THR A 404 -11.74 -20.50 11.09
N GLU A 405 -11.48 -21.03 12.29
CA GLU A 405 -12.31 -20.80 13.48
C GLU A 405 -12.25 -19.34 13.99
N LEU A 406 -11.32 -18.52 13.50
CA LEU A 406 -11.18 -17.13 13.87
C LEU A 406 -12.15 -16.26 13.07
N PRO A 407 -12.82 -15.26 13.69
CA PRO A 407 -13.83 -14.45 13.02
C PRO A 407 -13.26 -13.49 11.96
N PHE A 408 -11.95 -13.22 12.01
CA PHE A 408 -11.25 -12.41 11.02
C PHE A 408 -9.98 -13.12 10.58
N PHE A 409 -9.73 -13.12 9.26
CA PHE A 409 -8.56 -13.76 8.68
C PHE A 409 -8.24 -13.18 7.30
N SER A 410 -6.95 -13.03 6.98
CA SER A 410 -6.49 -12.62 5.67
C SER A 410 -6.45 -13.82 4.75
N THR A 411 -7.18 -13.76 3.65
CA THR A 411 -7.20 -14.76 2.57
C THR A 411 -7.36 -14.03 1.24
N LYS A 412 -7.31 -14.76 0.12
CA LYS A 412 -7.74 -14.20 -1.16
C LYS A 412 -9.25 -13.93 -1.12
N VAL A 413 -9.66 -12.75 -1.58
CA VAL A 413 -11.06 -12.37 -1.72
C VAL A 413 -11.32 -11.96 -3.16
N CYS A 414 -12.45 -12.37 -3.71
CA CYS A 414 -12.97 -11.85 -4.97
C CYS A 414 -13.74 -10.56 -4.69
N LEU A 415 -13.33 -9.47 -5.32
CA LEU A 415 -13.96 -8.14 -5.21
C LEU A 415 -14.90 -7.91 -6.39
N GLY A 416 -16.09 -7.41 -6.09
CA GLY A 416 -17.05 -7.01 -7.12
C GLY A 416 -17.91 -5.84 -6.68
N LYS A 417 -19.13 -5.76 -7.22
CA LYS A 417 -19.93 -4.52 -7.18
C LYS A 417 -20.36 -4.10 -5.77
N ASN A 418 -20.35 -5.04 -4.82
CA ASN A 418 -20.81 -4.84 -3.45
C ASN A 418 -19.70 -5.07 -2.41
N GLY A 419 -18.43 -5.03 -2.82
CA GLY A 419 -17.30 -5.40 -1.97
C GLY A 419 -16.91 -6.87 -2.16
N VAL A 420 -16.71 -7.63 -1.08
CA VAL A 420 -16.38 -9.06 -1.14
C VAL A 420 -17.56 -9.85 -1.73
N GLU A 421 -17.34 -10.50 -2.87
CA GLU A 421 -18.28 -11.46 -3.47
C GLU A 421 -18.00 -12.89 -3.00
N GLU A 422 -16.72 -13.23 -2.81
CA GLU A 422 -16.30 -14.55 -2.35
C GLU A 422 -15.04 -14.43 -1.48
N VAL A 423 -15.02 -15.18 -0.36
CA VAL A 423 -13.80 -15.40 0.45
C VAL A 423 -13.25 -16.77 0.06
N LEU A 424 -12.10 -16.78 -0.63
CA LEU A 424 -11.50 -17.99 -1.14
C LEU A 424 -10.77 -18.75 -0.03
N GLY A 425 -10.81 -20.08 -0.11
CA GLY A 425 -10.10 -20.95 0.82
C GLY A 425 -8.58 -20.83 0.73
N LEU A 426 -7.87 -21.48 1.66
CA LEU A 426 -6.40 -21.44 1.72
C LEU A 426 -5.72 -22.17 0.57
N GLY A 427 -6.43 -23.07 -0.14
CA GLY A 427 -5.83 -23.97 -1.12
C GLY A 427 -4.96 -25.04 -0.44
N GLU A 428 -4.08 -25.65 -1.23
CA GLU A 428 -3.12 -26.62 -0.71
C GLU A 428 -1.99 -25.92 0.05
N LEU A 429 -1.66 -26.45 1.23
CA LEU A 429 -0.59 -25.95 2.08
C LEU A 429 0.50 -27.00 2.21
N SER A 430 1.77 -26.57 2.16
CA SER A 430 2.91 -27.39 2.57
C SER A 430 2.88 -27.64 4.09
N ASP A 431 3.61 -28.64 4.57
CA ASP A 431 3.65 -28.94 6.01
C ASP A 431 4.25 -27.79 6.83
N PHE A 432 5.20 -27.05 6.25
CA PHE A 432 5.75 -25.83 6.86
C PHE A 432 4.66 -24.74 7.02
N GLU A 433 3.84 -24.53 5.99
CA GLU A 433 2.75 -23.53 6.03
C GLU A 433 1.61 -23.97 6.95
N LYS A 434 1.27 -25.27 7.01
CA LYS A 434 0.32 -25.81 7.99
C LYS A 434 0.79 -25.54 9.42
N GLN A 435 2.06 -25.80 9.72
CA GLN A 435 2.62 -25.50 11.03
C GLN A 435 2.62 -24.00 11.31
N GLY A 436 2.94 -23.17 10.31
CA GLY A 436 2.84 -21.71 10.40
C GLY A 436 1.43 -21.23 10.71
N LEU A 437 0.42 -21.82 10.06
CA LEU A 437 -1.00 -21.55 10.30
C LEU A 437 -1.43 -21.89 11.73
N GLU A 438 -1.00 -23.04 12.26
CA GLU A 438 -1.31 -23.38 13.65
C GLU A 438 -0.63 -22.44 14.65
N ASN A 439 0.62 -22.05 14.37
CA ASN A 439 1.38 -21.16 15.25
C ASN A 439 0.79 -19.73 15.30
N LEU A 440 0.28 -19.20 14.20
CA LEU A 440 -0.25 -17.83 14.17
C LEU A 440 -1.60 -17.67 14.86
N LYS A 441 -2.43 -18.74 14.91
CA LYS A 441 -3.83 -18.65 15.37
C LYS A 441 -3.95 -18.08 16.77
N GLY A 442 -3.07 -18.47 17.68
CA GLY A 442 -3.06 -17.98 19.06
C GLY A 442 -2.82 -16.46 19.16
N GLU A 443 -1.81 -15.94 18.45
CA GLU A 443 -1.50 -14.51 18.45
C GLU A 443 -2.58 -13.68 17.75
N LEU A 444 -3.12 -14.21 16.65
CA LEU A 444 -4.19 -13.55 15.90
C LEU A 444 -5.47 -13.49 16.73
N LYS A 445 -5.86 -14.58 17.39
CA LYS A 445 -7.00 -14.63 18.30
C LYS A 445 -6.89 -13.58 19.41
N ALA A 446 -5.74 -13.51 20.08
CA ALA A 446 -5.50 -12.52 21.14
C ALA A 446 -5.62 -11.08 20.62
N SER A 447 -5.14 -10.81 19.39
CA SER A 447 -5.25 -9.50 18.75
C SER A 447 -6.70 -9.14 18.42
N ILE A 448 -7.49 -10.11 17.94
CA ILE A 448 -8.92 -9.94 17.66
C ILE A 448 -9.69 -9.63 18.95
N GLU A 449 -9.52 -10.46 19.97
CA GLU A 449 -10.19 -10.31 21.27
C GLU A 449 -9.85 -8.96 21.93
N LYS A 450 -8.60 -8.52 21.82
CA LYS A 450 -8.17 -7.19 22.30
C LYS A 450 -8.92 -6.06 21.60
N GLY A 451 -9.11 -6.15 20.29
CA GLY A 451 -9.87 -5.17 19.50
C GLY A 451 -11.35 -5.14 19.89
N ILE A 452 -11.99 -6.31 19.94
CA ILE A 452 -13.40 -6.44 20.34
C ILE A 452 -13.62 -5.88 21.75
N LYS A 453 -12.76 -6.26 22.70
CA LYS A 453 -12.83 -5.79 24.08
C LYS A 453 -12.71 -4.27 24.18
N PHE A 454 -11.83 -3.65 23.38
CA PHE A 454 -11.72 -2.18 23.35
C PHE A 454 -12.98 -1.51 22.78
N ALA A 455 -13.60 -2.10 21.76
CA ALA A 455 -14.80 -1.52 21.17
C ALA A 455 -15.99 -1.53 22.15
N HIS A 456 -16.13 -2.60 22.95
CA HIS A 456 -17.18 -2.75 23.97
C HIS A 456 -16.86 -2.06 25.29
N GLY A 457 -15.58 -1.96 25.66
CA GLY A 457 -15.12 -1.25 26.86
C GLY A 457 -14.92 0.23 26.56
N ASN A 458 -15.85 1.06 27.06
CA ASN A 458 -16.06 2.50 26.82
C ASN A 458 -17.26 2.72 25.89
#